data_AF-G9Y3S5-F1
#
_entry.id   AF-G9Y3S5-F1
#
_cell.length_a   1.000
_cell.length_b   1.000
_cell.length_c   1.000
_cell.angle_alpha   90.00
_cell.angle_beta   90.00
_cell.angle_gamma   90.00
#
_symmetry.space_group_name_H-M   'P 1'
#
loop_
_entity.id
_entity.type
_entity.pdbx_description
1 polymer ?
#
loop_
_entity_poly.entity_id
_entity_poly.type
_entity_poly.pdbx_seq_one_letter_code
_entity_poly.pdbx_strand_id
1 'polypeptide(L)' 'MQVGAGSGPRWGWNGSTDKPTFTPSILVTGFTPSDDPEELDDATKDKPFTCHSFVTDGQIQYLNDCTHSMAGKKIPLPVL' A
#
# COMPACT_ATOMS: atom_id res chain seq x y z
N MET A 1 -4.77 -3.42 -18.78
CA MET A 1 -6.06 -3.02 -19.36
C MET A 1 -6.94 -2.53 -18.22
N GLN A 2 -7.69 -1.43 -18.40
CA GLN A 2 -8.67 -1.00 -17.39
C GLN A 2 -9.77 -2.06 -17.23
N VAL A 3 -10.22 -2.31 -16.01
CA VAL A 3 -11.23 -3.30 -15.67
C VAL A 3 -12.45 -2.61 -15.07
N GLY A 4 -13.66 -3.04 -15.45
CA GLY A 4 -14.95 -2.48 -15.03
C GLY A 4 -15.65 -1.64 -16.12
N ALA A 5 -16.96 -1.42 -15.99
CA ALA A 5 -17.76 -0.59 -16.92
C ALA A 5 -17.80 0.89 -16.49
N GLY A 6 -18.17 1.80 -17.42
CA GLY A 6 -18.36 3.22 -17.15
C GLY A 6 -17.21 4.15 -17.63
N SER A 7 -17.49 5.46 -17.63
CA SER A 7 -16.53 6.51 -17.96
C SER A 7 -15.74 6.97 -16.74
N GLY A 8 -14.45 7.25 -16.90
CA GLY A 8 -13.60 7.82 -15.84
C GLY A 8 -12.40 6.94 -15.48
N PRO A 9 -11.61 7.35 -14.46
CA PRO A 9 -10.47 6.57 -13.97
C PRO A 9 -10.90 5.20 -13.46
N ARG A 10 -10.16 4.16 -13.85
CA ARG A 10 -10.41 2.78 -13.44
C ARG A 10 -9.10 2.07 -13.16
N TRP A 11 -9.19 1.07 -12.28
CA TRP A 11 -8.08 0.18 -12.04
C TRP A 11 -7.77 -0.64 -13.28
N GLY A 12 -6.48 -0.80 -13.56
CA GLY A 12 -5.99 -1.77 -14.51
C GLY A 12 -5.49 -3.02 -13.78
N TRP A 13 -5.82 -4.17 -14.36
CA TRP A 13 -5.33 -5.48 -13.92
C TRP A 13 -4.81 -6.23 -15.15
N ASN A 14 -3.78 -7.04 -14.95
CA ASN A 14 -3.15 -7.84 -16.01
C ASN A 14 -3.78 -9.23 -16.20
N GLY A 15 -4.78 -9.61 -15.39
CA GLY A 15 -5.44 -10.92 -15.48
C GLY A 15 -4.71 -12.05 -14.73
N SER A 16 -3.52 -11.79 -14.18
CA SER A 16 -2.70 -12.81 -13.53
C SER A 16 -2.93 -12.85 -12.03
N THR A 17 -3.14 -14.05 -11.50
CA THR A 17 -3.18 -14.32 -10.05
C THR A 17 -1.82 -14.76 -9.50
N ASP A 18 -0.93 -15.26 -10.36
CA ASP A 18 0.43 -15.70 -10.00
C ASP A 18 1.41 -14.51 -9.95
N LYS A 19 1.35 -13.65 -10.97
CA LYS A 19 2.17 -12.43 -11.08
C LYS A 19 1.28 -11.22 -11.30
N PRO A 20 0.49 -10.81 -10.29
CA PRO A 20 -0.44 -9.72 -10.45
C PRO A 20 0.30 -8.41 -10.73
N THR A 21 -0.35 -7.59 -11.55
CA THR A 21 -0.03 -6.17 -11.71
C THR A 21 -1.31 -5.36 -11.57
N PHE A 22 -1.29 -4.35 -10.70
CA PHE A 22 -2.37 -3.40 -10.49
C PHE A 22 -1.91 -1.99 -10.88
N THR A 23 -2.81 -1.21 -11.48
CA THR A 23 -2.57 0.20 -11.81
C THR A 23 -3.82 1.02 -11.46
N PRO A 24 -3.73 2.21 -10.87
CA PRO A 24 -2.51 2.94 -10.48
C PRO A 24 -1.84 2.37 -9.21
N SER A 25 -1.08 3.18 -8.47
CA SER A 25 -0.56 2.81 -7.16
C SER A 25 -1.68 2.65 -6.12
N ILE A 26 -1.35 1.96 -5.03
CA ILE A 26 -2.17 1.78 -3.84
C ILE A 26 -1.64 2.73 -2.77
N LEU A 27 -2.49 3.63 -2.27
CA LEU A 27 -2.19 4.53 -1.16
C LEU A 27 -3.05 4.13 0.05
N VAL A 28 -2.39 3.85 1.17
CA VAL A 28 -3.00 3.59 2.47
C VAL A 28 -2.51 4.65 3.44
N THR A 29 -3.44 5.39 4.04
CA THR A 29 -3.16 6.43 5.03
C THR A 29 -3.96 6.15 6.29
N GLY A 30 -3.41 6.51 7.45
CA GLY A 30 -4.10 6.37 8.73
C GLY A 30 -3.27 6.90 9.88
N PHE A 31 -3.53 6.39 11.07
CA PHE A 31 -2.80 6.71 12.28
C PHE A 31 -2.42 5.41 12.98
N THR A 32 -1.22 5.37 13.57
CA THR A 32 -0.75 4.28 14.42
C THR A 32 -0.67 4.77 15.86
N PRO A 33 -1.08 3.95 16.85
CA PRO A 33 -0.95 4.30 18.26
C PRO A 33 0.45 4.77 18.66
N SER A 34 0.55 5.57 19.71
CA SER A 34 1.85 5.92 20.30
C SER A 34 2.64 4.66 20.68
N ASP A 35 3.97 4.73 20.56
CA ASP A 35 4.86 3.66 21.03
C ASP A 35 5.08 3.75 22.55
N ASP A 36 4.63 4.83 23.19
CA ASP A 36 4.66 5.02 24.64
C ASP A 36 3.46 4.31 25.28
N PRO A 37 3.68 3.31 26.17
CA PRO A 37 2.60 2.59 26.86
C PRO A 37 1.64 3.50 27.64
N GLU A 38 2.11 4.63 28.17
CA GLU A 38 1.27 5.58 28.92
C GLU A 38 0.34 6.40 28.01
N GLU A 39 0.64 6.45 26.71
CA GLU A 39 -0.08 7.23 25.71
C GLU A 39 -0.93 6.36 24.76
N LEU A 40 -0.96 5.03 24.96
CA LEU A 40 -1.64 4.09 24.04
C LEU A 40 -3.13 4.38 23.82
N ASP A 41 -3.81 4.88 24.85
CA ASP A 41 -5.25 5.19 24.81
C ASP A 41 -5.53 6.67 24.46
N ASP A 42 -4.49 7.49 24.22
CA ASP A 42 -4.62 8.89 23.82
C ASP A 42 -4.43 9.05 22.31
N ALA A 43 -5.55 9.04 21.57
CA ALA A 43 -5.54 9.20 20.12
C ALA A 43 -4.92 10.53 19.62
N THR A 44 -4.72 11.52 20.50
CA THR A 44 -3.99 12.76 20.13
C THR A 44 -2.49 12.54 19.99
N LYS A 45 -1.97 11.41 20.50
CA LYS A 45 -0.57 10.99 20.41
C LYS A 45 -0.30 10.01 19.27
N ASP A 46 -1.33 9.58 18.56
CA ASP A 46 -1.18 8.69 17.41
C ASP A 46 -0.33 9.36 16.31
N LYS A 47 0.56 8.57 15.72
CA LYS A 47 1.46 9.01 14.66
C LYS A 47 0.82 8.81 13.29
N PRO A 48 0.96 9.75 12.34
CA PRO A 48 0.45 9.56 10.99
C PRO A 48 1.18 8.41 10.29
N PHE A 49 0.41 7.57 9.62
CA PHE A 49 0.88 6.43 8.86
C PHE A 49 0.59 6.61 7.37
N THR A 50 1.58 6.32 6.52
CA THR A 50 1.40 6.25 5.07
C THR A 50 2.15 5.04 4.53
N CYS A 51 1.46 4.25 3.72
CA CYS A 51 2.02 3.21 2.87
C CYS A 51 1.55 3.47 1.43
N HIS A 52 2.50 3.75 0.55
CA HIS A 52 2.24 3.99 -0.86
C HIS A 52 3.04 2.97 -1.66
N SER A 53 2.34 2.17 -2.48
CA SER A 53 2.97 1.04 -3.16
C SER A 53 2.47 0.83 -4.59
N PHE A 54 3.30 0.18 -5.40
CA PHE A 54 2.90 -0.45 -6.65
C PHE A 54 2.97 -1.97 -6.52
N VAL A 55 2.07 -2.66 -7.21
CA VAL A 55 2.14 -4.11 -7.41
C VAL A 55 2.34 -4.37 -8.89
N THR A 56 3.50 -4.95 -9.24
CA THR A 56 3.88 -5.23 -10.62
C THR A 56 4.64 -6.54 -10.69
N ASP A 57 4.22 -7.43 -11.59
CA ASP A 57 4.87 -8.73 -11.85
C ASP A 57 5.08 -9.57 -10.58
N GLY A 58 4.06 -9.61 -9.72
CA GLY A 58 4.13 -10.36 -8.47
C GLY A 58 5.07 -9.77 -7.40
N GLN A 59 5.43 -8.50 -7.52
CA GLN A 59 6.27 -7.80 -6.55
C GLN A 59 5.56 -6.56 -6.01
N ILE A 60 5.74 -6.28 -4.72
CA ILE A 60 5.38 -5.00 -4.11
C ILE A 60 6.60 -4.09 -4.15
N GLN A 61 6.44 -2.90 -4.69
CA GLN A 61 7.39 -1.79 -4.57
C GLN A 61 6.79 -0.74 -3.64
N TYR A 62 7.37 -0.58 -2.44
CA TYR A 62 7.04 0.53 -1.54
C TYR A 62 7.75 1.80 -1.99
N LEU A 63 7.04 2.92 -1.99
CA LEU A 63 7.57 4.20 -2.39
C LEU A 63 8.27 4.91 -1.22
N ASN A 64 9.01 5.97 -1.53
CA ASN A 64 9.84 6.68 -0.54
C ASN A 64 9.03 7.58 0.41
N ASP A 65 7.76 7.84 0.09
CA ASP A 65 6.80 8.59 0.92
C ASP A 65 6.08 7.69 1.95
N CYS A 66 6.42 6.41 2.03
CA CYS A 66 6.02 5.54 3.13
C CYS A 66 6.64 5.99 4.46
N THR A 67 5.89 5.92 5.56
CA THR A 67 6.40 6.23 6.91
C THR A 67 6.94 5.01 7.67
N HIS A 68 6.85 3.82 7.08
CA HIS A 68 7.31 2.57 7.68
C HIS A 68 8.69 2.13 7.16
N SER A 69 9.35 1.21 7.87
CA SER A 69 10.71 0.73 7.62
C SER A 69 10.94 0.02 6.27
N MET A 70 9.89 -0.18 5.48
CA MET A 70 9.96 -0.77 4.15
C MET A 70 9.93 0.27 3.02
N ALA A 71 9.90 1.58 3.35
CA ALA A 71 10.01 2.66 2.37
C ALA A 71 11.17 2.44 1.38
N GLY A 72 10.89 2.62 0.10
CA GLY A 72 11.85 2.42 -0.99
C GLY A 72 12.23 0.96 -1.29
N LYS A 73 11.74 -0.03 -0.53
CA LYS A 73 12.06 -1.44 -0.77
C LYS A 73 11.12 -2.08 -1.80
N LYS A 74 11.66 -3.05 -2.53
CA LYS A 74 10.91 -3.92 -3.43
C LYS A 74 11.02 -5.36 -2.95
N ILE A 75 9.89 -6.04 -2.78
CA ILE A 75 9.84 -7.42 -2.28
C ILE A 75 8.90 -8.28 -3.14
N PRO A 76 9.17 -9.59 -3.26
CA PRO A 76 8.21 -10.51 -3.88
C PRO A 76 6.94 -10.63 -3.02
N LEU A 77 5.79 -10.84 -3.67
CA LEU A 77 4.59 -11.28 -2.99
C LEU A 77 4.80 -12.68 -2.39
N PRO A 78 4.17 -12.99 -1.24
CA PRO A 78 4.17 -14.34 -0.72
C PRO A 78 3.49 -15.30 -1.70
N VAL A 79 3.95 -16.56 -1.70
CA VAL A 79 3.27 -17.64 -2.41
C VAL A 79 1.93 -17.96 -1.71
N LEU A 80 0.92 -18.32 -2.50
CA LEU A 80 -0.40 -18.75 -2.01
C LEU A 80 -0.35 -20.13 -1.35
#